data_AF-A0A6B2M183-F1
#
_entry.id   AF-A0A6B2M183-F1
#
_cell.length_a   1.000
_cell.length_b   1.000
_cell.length_c   1.000
_cell.angle_alpha   90.00
_cell.angle_beta   90.00
_cell.angle_gamma   90.00
#
_symmetry.space_group_name_H-M   'P 1'
#
loop_
_entity.id
_entity.type
_entity.pdbx_description
1 polymer ?
#
loop_
_entity_poly.entity_id
_entity_poly.type
_entity_poly.pdbx_seq_one_letter_code
_entity_poly.pdbx_strand_id
1 'polypeptide(L)'
;MKKLFITLISMGLLLGSAQGQMQGPGFGDGTGDGPGDGSMMFDPPADLDPEVLAEITELHDAVKAIRAELRVSRAAVIEALGPDATHEEKVAALTVWREDNSDTFGELRVLTEELRTLIQENRPDRPVIDIPEDILADREALKARRIALAESRREAILALGENPTDEAVREAIEAWRAENADEIEAVRVLAKSLRDWFRENRPGRDGRVMTPRMLQRRLAFRDNVKEMRTNRLELREQMQDPALTDEERKALMQEFRQEQGKLMRERKQLKREERIQQGEGGGDRRPGG
;
A
#
# COMPACT_ATOMS: atom_id res chain seq x y z
N MET A 1 5.59 27.93 -46.75
CA MET A 1 4.42 28.80 -46.93
C MET A 1 3.16 27.95 -47.02
N LYS A 2 2.26 28.08 -46.02
CA LYS A 2 0.81 27.78 -45.95
C LYS A 2 0.47 27.47 -44.47
N LYS A 3 0.22 28.52 -43.67
CA LYS A 3 -1.10 28.97 -43.12
C LYS A 3 -1.53 28.12 -41.90
N LEU A 4 -1.24 28.52 -40.65
CA LEU A 4 -2.00 29.47 -39.80
C LEU A 4 -3.52 29.24 -39.88
N PHE A 5 -4.06 28.55 -38.88
CA PHE A 5 -5.45 28.69 -38.44
C PHE A 5 -5.48 28.80 -36.92
N ILE A 6 -5.57 30.05 -36.49
CA ILE A 6 -6.01 30.46 -35.16
C ILE A 6 -7.54 30.50 -35.25
N THR A 7 -8.23 29.75 -34.40
CA THR A 7 -9.67 29.91 -34.22
C THR A 7 -9.93 30.28 -32.76
N LEU A 8 -10.15 31.57 -32.54
CA LEU A 8 -10.85 32.10 -31.37
C LEU A 8 -12.29 31.57 -31.39
N ILE A 9 -12.77 31.03 -30.27
CA ILE A 9 -14.18 31.11 -29.90
C ILE A 9 -14.27 31.62 -28.47
N SER A 10 -14.86 32.81 -28.39
CA SER A 10 -15.23 33.54 -27.18
C SER A 10 -16.50 32.95 -26.56
N MET A 11 -16.42 32.66 -25.27
CA MET A 11 -17.30 33.11 -24.19
C MET A 11 -18.83 33.00 -24.39
N GLY A 12 -19.45 32.15 -23.57
CA GLY A 12 -20.88 32.12 -23.28
C GLY A 12 -21.18 31.29 -22.04
N LEU A 13 -21.27 31.96 -20.87
CA LEU A 13 -21.89 31.42 -19.66
C LEU A 13 -23.36 31.02 -19.93
N LEU A 14 -23.81 29.87 -19.41
CA LEU A 14 -24.73 29.81 -18.25
C LEU A 14 -25.10 28.36 -17.89
N LEU A 15 -24.93 28.07 -16.60
CA LEU A 15 -25.68 27.18 -15.70
C LEU A 15 -26.06 25.75 -16.13
N GLY A 16 -25.54 24.82 -15.32
CA GLY A 16 -26.40 23.87 -14.61
C GLY A 16 -26.29 22.44 -15.09
N SER A 17 -25.38 21.66 -14.50
CA SER A 17 -25.48 20.20 -14.43
C SER A 17 -24.56 19.66 -13.33
N ALA A 18 -25.20 19.08 -12.32
CA ALA A 18 -24.69 18.28 -11.22
C ALA A 18 -23.30 17.66 -11.40
N GLN A 19 -22.30 18.19 -10.67
CA GLN A 19 -21.09 17.45 -10.33
C GLN A 19 -21.42 16.45 -9.22
N GLY A 20 -21.81 15.24 -9.60
CA GLY A 20 -21.70 14.07 -8.73
C GLY A 20 -20.23 13.71 -8.60
N GLN A 21 -19.53 14.29 -7.61
CA GLN A 21 -18.20 13.83 -7.22
C GLN A 21 -18.30 12.41 -6.66
N MET A 22 -18.13 11.44 -7.56
CA MET A 22 -17.87 10.05 -7.22
C MET A 22 -16.55 9.98 -6.43
N GLN A 23 -16.66 9.91 -5.11
CA GLN A 23 -15.55 9.61 -4.23
C GLN A 23 -14.98 8.23 -4.60
N GLY A 24 -13.83 8.22 -5.27
CA GLY A 24 -13.03 7.01 -5.43
C GLY A 24 -12.47 6.55 -4.07
N PRO A 25 -12.34 5.23 -3.83
CA PRO A 25 -11.59 4.74 -2.68
C PRO A 25 -10.13 5.18 -2.82
N GLY A 26 -9.59 5.76 -1.75
CA GLY A 26 -8.26 6.35 -1.73
C GLY A 26 -7.17 5.35 -2.10
N PHE A 27 -6.60 5.52 -3.29
CA PHE A 27 -5.25 5.07 -3.58
C PHE A 27 -4.31 6.13 -3.03
N GLY A 28 -3.65 5.82 -1.91
CA GLY A 28 -2.65 6.69 -1.31
C GLY A 28 -1.59 7.10 -2.34
N ASP A 29 -1.10 8.32 -2.18
CA ASP A 29 0.05 8.91 -2.87
C ASP A 29 1.35 8.21 -2.46
N GLY A 30 1.41 6.90 -2.69
CA GLY A 30 2.62 6.13 -2.49
C GLY A 30 3.67 6.52 -3.53
N THR A 31 4.42 7.58 -3.26
CA THR A 31 5.76 7.89 -3.80
C THR A 31 6.80 6.83 -3.40
N GLY A 32 6.36 5.58 -3.24
CA GLY A 32 7.19 4.43 -2.98
C GLY A 32 7.88 3.98 -4.27
N ASP A 33 8.96 4.68 -4.59
CA ASP A 33 9.95 4.31 -5.60
C ASP A 33 10.81 3.14 -5.06
N GLY A 34 10.14 2.04 -4.73
CA GLY A 34 10.74 0.80 -4.25
C GLY A 34 10.67 -0.27 -5.33
N PRO A 35 11.72 -1.08 -5.54
CA PRO A 35 11.66 -2.26 -6.41
C PRO A 35 10.93 -3.37 -5.64
N GLY A 36 9.64 -3.15 -5.43
CA GLY A 36 8.70 -4.09 -4.87
C GLY A 36 7.68 -4.37 -5.95
N ASP A 37 8.08 -5.11 -6.98
CA ASP A 37 7.13 -5.99 -7.66
C ASP A 37 6.57 -6.91 -6.58
N GLY A 38 5.44 -6.49 -6.01
CA GLY A 38 4.60 -7.29 -5.14
C GLY A 38 3.93 -8.40 -5.94
N SER A 39 4.68 -9.12 -6.77
CA SER A 39 4.50 -10.53 -7.06
C SER A 39 4.49 -11.28 -5.73
N MET A 40 3.42 -11.09 -4.95
CA MET A 40 2.90 -12.20 -4.17
C MET A 40 2.60 -13.25 -5.23
N MET A 41 3.54 -14.17 -5.44
CA MET A 41 3.26 -15.40 -6.17
C MET A 41 1.98 -15.93 -5.55
N PHE A 42 0.92 -15.96 -6.35
CA PHE A 42 -0.26 -16.72 -6.04
C PHE A 42 0.22 -18.15 -5.93
N ASP A 43 0.41 -18.62 -4.69
CA ASP A 43 0.78 -19.99 -4.38
C ASP A 43 -0.57 -20.72 -4.23
N PRO A 44 -1.09 -21.32 -5.31
CA PRO A 44 -2.43 -21.86 -5.30
C PRO A 44 -2.48 -23.03 -4.32
N PRO A 45 -3.61 -23.26 -3.61
CA PRO A 45 -3.83 -24.51 -2.93
C PRO A 45 -3.50 -25.70 -3.86
N ALA A 46 -2.77 -26.69 -3.34
CA ALA A 46 -2.33 -27.86 -4.10
C ALA A 46 -3.49 -28.71 -4.64
N ASP A 47 -4.70 -28.44 -4.16
CA ASP A 47 -5.91 -29.22 -4.36
C ASP A 47 -6.91 -28.52 -5.31
N LEU A 48 -6.53 -27.37 -5.89
CA LEU A 48 -7.34 -26.66 -6.89
C LEU A 48 -7.42 -27.47 -8.18
N ASP A 49 -8.60 -27.47 -8.79
CA ASP A 49 -8.78 -27.99 -10.14
C ASP A 49 -7.79 -27.28 -11.10
N PRO A 50 -7.00 -28.02 -11.90
CA PRO A 50 -6.07 -27.43 -12.86
C PRO A 50 -6.73 -26.48 -13.86
N GLU A 51 -8.01 -26.68 -14.19
CA GLU A 51 -8.76 -25.80 -15.08
C GLU A 51 -9.05 -24.44 -14.42
N VAL A 52 -9.52 -24.47 -13.16
CA VAL A 52 -9.72 -23.26 -12.33
C VAL A 52 -8.40 -22.53 -12.10
N LEU A 53 -7.31 -23.27 -11.89
CA LEU A 53 -5.98 -22.68 -11.71
C LEU A 53 -5.52 -21.95 -12.97
N ALA A 54 -5.79 -22.49 -14.16
CA ALA A 54 -5.47 -21.84 -15.42
C ALA A 54 -6.27 -20.53 -15.58
N GLU A 55 -7.57 -20.56 -15.28
CA GLU A 55 -8.44 -19.38 -15.35
C GLU A 55 -8.04 -18.27 -14.35
N ILE A 56 -7.71 -18.63 -13.11
CA ILE A 56 -7.17 -17.69 -12.11
C ILE A 56 -5.87 -17.05 -12.63
N THR A 57 -5.01 -17.84 -13.24
CA THR A 57 -3.72 -17.37 -13.78
C THR A 57 -3.93 -16.39 -14.92
N GLU A 58 -4.84 -16.71 -15.85
CA GLU A 58 -5.20 -15.85 -16.98
C GLU A 58 -5.78 -14.51 -16.51
N LEU A 59 -6.76 -14.52 -15.61
CA LEU A 59 -7.34 -13.31 -15.04
C LEU A 59 -6.30 -12.47 -14.29
N HIS A 60 -5.41 -13.13 -13.54
CA HIS A 60 -4.31 -12.45 -12.85
C HIS A 60 -3.35 -11.76 -13.84
N ASP A 61 -2.98 -12.45 -14.92
CA ASP A 61 -2.09 -11.91 -15.95
C ASP A 61 -2.74 -10.76 -16.73
N ALA A 62 -4.05 -10.83 -17.01
CA ALA A 62 -4.82 -9.75 -17.60
C ALA A 62 -4.85 -8.50 -16.69
N VAL A 63 -5.17 -8.67 -15.40
CA VAL A 63 -5.12 -7.59 -14.41
C VAL A 63 -3.73 -6.98 -14.32
N LYS A 64 -2.68 -7.81 -14.37
CA LYS A 64 -1.28 -7.35 -14.34
C LYS A 64 -0.91 -6.56 -15.59
N ALA A 65 -1.33 -7.02 -16.77
CA ALA A 65 -1.08 -6.36 -18.04
C ALA A 65 -1.71 -4.95 -18.06
N ILE A 66 -2.99 -4.84 -17.70
CA ILE A 66 -3.69 -3.55 -17.64
C ILE A 66 -3.02 -2.59 -16.65
N ARG A 67 -2.60 -3.07 -15.47
CA ARG A 67 -1.88 -2.24 -14.49
C ARG A 67 -0.51 -1.78 -15.02
N ALA A 68 0.19 -2.62 -15.76
CA ALA A 68 1.46 -2.26 -16.37
C ALA A 68 1.27 -1.19 -17.45
N GLU A 69 0.27 -1.34 -18.31
CA GLU A 69 -0.09 -0.37 -19.34
C GLU A 69 -0.46 0.99 -18.75
N LEU A 70 -1.36 1.01 -17.76
CA LEU A 70 -1.74 2.24 -17.05
C LEU A 70 -0.53 2.93 -16.40
N ARG A 71 0.42 2.16 -15.87
CA ARG A 71 1.66 2.73 -15.29
C ARG A 71 2.52 3.38 -16.35
N VAL A 72 2.73 2.72 -17.49
CA VAL A 72 3.52 3.25 -18.61
C VAL A 72 2.84 4.50 -19.17
N SER A 73 1.54 4.44 -19.42
CA SER A 73 0.71 5.57 -19.89
C SER A 73 0.78 6.77 -18.94
N ARG A 74 0.62 6.54 -17.63
CA ARG A 74 0.77 7.57 -16.61
C ARG A 74 2.16 8.21 -16.60
N ALA A 75 3.20 7.40 -16.74
CA ALA A 75 4.58 7.90 -16.75
C ALA A 75 4.82 8.80 -17.97
N ALA A 76 4.33 8.41 -19.15
CA ALA A 76 4.42 9.21 -20.37
C ALA A 76 3.71 10.57 -20.25
N VAL A 77 2.56 10.63 -19.58
CA VAL A 77 1.87 11.91 -19.29
C VAL A 77 2.72 12.82 -18.42
N ILE A 78 3.36 12.29 -17.38
CA ILE A 78 4.23 13.09 -16.50
C ILE A 78 5.50 13.51 -17.23
N GLU A 79 6.09 12.63 -18.03
CA GLU A 79 7.30 12.93 -18.83
C GLU A 79 7.04 14.03 -19.87
N ALA A 80 5.88 14.00 -20.54
CA ALA A 80 5.49 15.00 -21.54
C ALA A 80 5.38 16.43 -20.96
N LEU A 81 5.11 16.57 -19.67
CA LEU A 81 5.09 17.87 -18.98
C LEU A 81 6.49 18.42 -18.69
N GLY A 82 7.50 17.54 -18.63
CA GLY A 82 8.88 17.90 -18.31
C GLY A 82 9.17 18.01 -16.80
N PRO A 83 10.47 18.07 -16.44
CA PRO A 83 10.91 18.05 -15.04
C PRO A 83 10.45 19.29 -14.24
N ASP A 84 10.34 20.44 -14.91
CA ASP A 84 10.02 21.74 -14.31
C ASP A 84 8.51 21.99 -14.15
N ALA A 85 7.66 21.05 -14.60
CA ALA A 85 6.21 21.20 -14.48
C ALA A 85 5.78 21.31 -13.01
N THR A 86 4.91 22.27 -12.76
CA THR A 86 4.34 22.56 -11.45
C THR A 86 3.46 21.40 -10.96
N HIS A 87 3.18 21.39 -9.67
CA HIS A 87 2.27 20.39 -9.08
C HIS A 87 0.86 20.49 -9.69
N GLU A 88 0.36 21.72 -9.89
CA GLU A 88 -0.96 21.97 -10.46
C GLU A 88 -1.06 21.44 -11.90
N GLU A 89 -0.06 21.69 -12.74
CA GLU A 89 -0.01 21.16 -14.12
C GLU A 89 0.00 19.62 -14.14
N LYS A 90 0.75 19.00 -13.24
CA LYS A 90 0.78 17.53 -13.09
C LYS A 90 -0.58 16.98 -12.65
N VAL A 91 -1.25 17.62 -11.70
CA VAL A 91 -2.58 17.19 -11.24
C VAL A 91 -3.62 17.36 -12.34
N ALA A 92 -3.62 18.48 -13.06
CA ALA A 92 -4.54 18.71 -14.17
C ALA A 92 -4.36 17.66 -15.27
N ALA A 93 -3.13 17.40 -15.70
CA ALA A 93 -2.84 16.38 -16.71
C ALA A 93 -3.22 14.96 -16.26
N LEU A 94 -2.95 14.61 -15.00
CA LEU A 94 -3.34 13.31 -14.45
C LEU A 94 -4.86 13.15 -14.28
N THR A 95 -5.59 14.26 -14.14
CA THR A 95 -7.06 14.24 -14.07
C THR A 95 -7.64 13.92 -15.44
N VAL A 96 -7.20 14.63 -16.49
CA VAL A 96 -7.59 14.35 -17.88
C VAL A 96 -7.20 12.91 -18.28
N TRP A 97 -5.96 12.51 -18.00
CA TRP A 97 -5.50 11.14 -18.25
C TRP A 97 -6.40 10.09 -17.57
N ARG A 98 -6.85 10.35 -16.34
CA ARG A 98 -7.74 9.43 -15.63
C ARG A 98 -9.11 9.32 -16.30
N GLU A 99 -9.64 10.43 -16.80
CA GLU A 99 -10.90 10.46 -17.55
C GLU A 99 -10.77 9.70 -18.87
N ASP A 100 -9.68 9.93 -19.61
CA ASP A 100 -9.38 9.24 -20.87
C ASP A 100 -9.20 7.72 -20.70
N ASN A 101 -8.75 7.28 -19.52
CA ASN A 101 -8.54 5.86 -19.21
C ASN A 101 -9.67 5.27 -18.34
N SER A 102 -10.81 5.97 -18.23
CA SER A 102 -11.92 5.56 -17.37
C SER A 102 -12.48 4.18 -17.73
N ASP A 103 -12.55 3.85 -19.03
CA ASP A 103 -12.98 2.54 -19.52
C ASP A 103 -12.01 1.43 -19.12
N THR A 104 -10.69 1.66 -19.26
CA THR A 104 -9.64 0.72 -18.81
C THR A 104 -9.69 0.49 -17.30
N PHE A 105 -9.99 1.53 -16.51
CA PHE A 105 -10.26 1.36 -15.09
C PHE A 105 -11.54 0.57 -14.81
N GLY A 106 -12.56 0.70 -15.66
CA GLY A 106 -13.77 -0.12 -15.62
C GLY A 106 -13.46 -1.60 -15.83
N GLU A 107 -12.74 -1.93 -16.89
CA GLU A 107 -12.28 -3.28 -17.21
C GLU A 107 -11.43 -3.88 -16.07
N LEU A 108 -10.48 -3.10 -15.54
CA LEU A 108 -9.67 -3.52 -14.41
C LEU A 108 -10.51 -3.90 -13.19
N ARG A 109 -11.60 -3.16 -12.91
CA ARG A 109 -12.51 -3.48 -11.80
C ARG A 109 -13.27 -4.78 -12.03
N VAL A 110 -13.78 -4.98 -13.25
CA VAL A 110 -14.50 -6.21 -13.63
C VAL A 110 -13.60 -7.42 -13.46
N LEU A 111 -12.42 -7.43 -14.11
CA LEU A 111 -11.47 -8.54 -14.02
C LEU A 111 -10.97 -8.79 -12.58
N THR A 112 -10.80 -7.74 -11.79
CA THR A 112 -10.41 -7.88 -10.39
C THR A 112 -11.53 -8.54 -9.56
N GLU A 113 -12.79 -8.21 -9.83
CA GLU A 113 -13.92 -8.81 -9.11
C GLU A 113 -14.19 -10.25 -9.57
N GLU A 114 -14.02 -10.55 -10.86
CA GLU A 114 -14.05 -11.91 -11.40
C GLU A 114 -12.96 -12.79 -10.76
N LEU A 115 -11.71 -12.32 -10.78
CA LEU A 115 -10.59 -13.00 -10.13
C LEU A 115 -10.87 -13.24 -8.64
N ARG A 116 -11.42 -12.24 -7.94
CA ARG A 116 -11.77 -12.35 -6.53
C ARG A 116 -12.85 -13.40 -6.29
N THR A 117 -13.89 -13.41 -7.13
CA THR A 117 -15.02 -14.34 -7.02
C THR A 117 -14.55 -15.75 -7.26
N LEU A 118 -13.80 -15.98 -8.35
CA LEU A 118 -13.26 -17.28 -8.71
C LEU A 118 -12.35 -17.86 -7.59
N ILE A 119 -11.50 -17.01 -7.00
CA ILE A 119 -10.66 -17.40 -5.85
C ILE A 119 -11.52 -17.71 -4.61
N GLN A 120 -12.60 -16.96 -4.39
CA GLN A 120 -13.45 -17.14 -3.22
C GLN A 120 -14.27 -18.44 -3.31
N GLU A 121 -14.83 -18.74 -4.47
CA GLU A 121 -15.62 -19.95 -4.74
C GLU A 121 -14.77 -21.21 -4.68
N ASN A 122 -13.51 -21.13 -5.13
CA ASN A 122 -12.60 -22.27 -5.16
C ASN A 122 -11.63 -22.29 -3.97
N ARG A 123 -11.93 -21.51 -2.93
CA ARG A 123 -11.11 -21.50 -1.73
C ARG A 123 -11.28 -22.84 -1.01
N PRO A 124 -10.19 -23.56 -0.66
CA PRO A 124 -10.32 -24.79 0.10
C PRO A 124 -11.03 -24.52 1.42
N ASP A 125 -11.91 -25.44 1.80
CA ASP A 125 -12.68 -25.38 3.04
C ASP A 125 -11.72 -25.19 4.21
N ARG A 126 -11.78 -23.99 4.78
CA ARG A 126 -11.09 -23.70 6.04
C ARG A 126 -11.99 -24.15 7.17
N PRO A 127 -11.42 -24.60 8.31
CA PRO A 127 -12.21 -24.75 9.52
C PRO A 127 -12.95 -23.43 9.77
N VAL A 128 -14.27 -23.50 9.71
CA VAL A 128 -15.16 -22.36 9.91
C VAL A 128 -15.27 -22.14 11.40
N ILE A 129 -14.95 -20.92 11.85
CA ILE A 129 -15.33 -20.47 13.18
C ILE A 129 -16.78 -20.01 13.04
N ASP A 130 -17.68 -20.56 13.86
CA ASP A 130 -19.00 -19.96 14.02
C ASP A 130 -18.82 -18.59 14.68
N ILE A 131 -19.07 -17.51 13.94
CA ILE A 131 -18.88 -16.15 14.43
C ILE A 131 -20.19 -15.71 15.07
N PRO A 132 -20.22 -15.45 16.39
CA PRO A 132 -21.40 -14.95 17.07
C PRO A 132 -21.96 -13.66 16.43
N GLU A 133 -23.28 -13.50 16.45
CA GLU A 133 -23.96 -12.35 15.83
C GLU A 133 -23.51 -11.00 16.40
N ASP A 134 -23.18 -10.94 17.70
CA ASP A 134 -22.63 -9.75 18.36
C ASP A 134 -21.27 -9.35 17.79
N ILE A 135 -20.40 -10.31 17.49
CA ILE A 135 -19.10 -10.08 16.85
C ILE A 135 -19.26 -9.59 15.40
N LEU A 136 -20.25 -10.11 14.68
CA LEU A 136 -20.58 -9.62 13.34
C LEU A 136 -21.13 -8.19 13.39
N ALA A 137 -22.00 -7.89 14.35
CA ALA A 137 -22.54 -6.55 14.58
C ALA A 137 -21.41 -5.56 14.94
N ASP A 138 -20.50 -5.94 15.84
CA ASP A 138 -19.33 -5.15 16.21
C ASP A 138 -18.42 -4.86 15.02
N ARG A 139 -18.25 -5.84 14.11
CA ARG A 139 -17.46 -5.68 12.89
C ARG A 139 -18.08 -4.65 11.95
N GLU A 140 -19.39 -4.72 11.73
CA GLU A 140 -20.09 -3.74 10.89
C GLU A 140 -20.13 -2.35 11.55
N ALA A 141 -20.31 -2.29 12.87
CA ALA A 141 -20.22 -1.04 13.64
C ALA A 141 -18.83 -0.41 13.51
N LEU A 142 -17.75 -1.21 13.63
CA LEU A 142 -16.38 -0.74 13.44
C LEU A 142 -16.18 -0.17 12.04
N LYS A 143 -16.71 -0.84 11.01
CA LYS A 143 -16.62 -0.40 9.62
C LYS A 143 -17.33 0.93 9.42
N ALA A 144 -18.56 1.06 9.90
CA ALA A 144 -19.36 2.28 9.81
C ALA A 144 -18.64 3.46 10.51
N ARG A 145 -18.17 3.26 11.74
CA ARG A 145 -17.44 4.31 12.50
C ARG A 145 -16.16 4.76 11.80
N ARG A 146 -15.41 3.84 11.19
CA ARG A 146 -14.21 4.19 10.41
C ARG A 146 -14.52 5.01 9.16
N ILE A 147 -15.62 4.69 8.48
CA ILE A 147 -16.08 5.46 7.32
C ILE A 147 -16.47 6.87 7.78
N ALA A 148 -17.28 6.99 8.83
CA ALA A 148 -17.70 8.27 9.38
C ALA A 148 -16.50 9.16 9.81
N LEU A 149 -15.52 8.59 10.52
CA LEU A 149 -14.29 9.33 10.87
C LEU A 149 -13.49 9.76 9.64
N ALA A 150 -13.42 8.91 8.61
CA ALA A 150 -12.69 9.25 7.38
C ALA A 150 -13.39 10.37 6.60
N GLU A 151 -14.72 10.36 6.54
CA GLU A 151 -15.53 11.40 5.91
C GLU A 151 -15.44 12.71 6.68
N SER A 152 -15.64 12.69 8.00
CA SER A 152 -15.49 13.86 8.87
C SER A 152 -14.09 14.49 8.74
N ARG A 153 -13.03 13.67 8.68
CA ARG A 153 -11.67 14.18 8.45
C ARG A 153 -11.54 14.87 7.09
N ARG A 154 -12.16 14.30 6.04
CA ARG A 154 -12.13 14.90 4.69
C ARG A 154 -12.86 16.23 4.69
N GLU A 155 -14.01 16.32 5.34
CA GLU A 155 -14.77 17.57 5.48
C GLU A 155 -13.96 18.65 6.18
N ALA A 156 -13.25 18.30 7.27
CA ALA A 156 -12.36 19.24 7.96
C ALA A 156 -11.23 19.78 7.06
N ILE A 157 -10.72 18.98 6.13
CA ILE A 157 -9.70 19.42 5.16
C ILE A 157 -10.34 20.26 4.04
N LEU A 158 -11.50 19.83 3.51
CA LEU A 158 -12.22 20.55 2.45
C LEU A 158 -12.68 21.94 2.92
N ALA A 159 -12.99 22.10 4.20
CA ALA A 159 -13.34 23.39 4.80
C ALA A 159 -12.22 24.45 4.69
N LEU A 160 -10.98 24.04 4.41
CA LEU A 160 -9.85 24.95 4.21
C LEU A 160 -9.78 25.58 2.79
N GLY A 161 -10.57 25.09 1.83
CA GLY A 161 -10.60 25.57 0.44
C GLY A 161 -9.72 24.77 -0.54
N GLU A 162 -9.57 25.27 -1.78
CA GLU A 162 -8.89 24.56 -2.88
C GLU A 162 -7.37 24.44 -2.72
N ASN A 163 -6.71 25.40 -2.06
CA ASN A 163 -5.24 25.46 -1.93
C ASN A 163 -4.79 25.83 -0.50
N PRO A 164 -5.07 24.99 0.51
CA PRO A 164 -4.59 25.23 1.86
C PRO A 164 -3.07 25.02 1.95
N THR A 165 -2.40 25.79 2.80
CA THR A 165 -0.99 25.57 3.09
C THR A 165 -0.82 24.28 3.90
N ASP A 166 0.35 23.64 3.80
CA ASP A 166 0.67 22.42 4.56
C ASP A 166 0.48 22.59 6.08
N GLU A 167 0.76 23.79 6.59
CA GLU A 167 0.58 24.11 8.00
C GLU A 167 -0.90 24.21 8.38
N ALA A 168 -1.72 24.86 7.54
CA ALA A 168 -3.17 24.92 7.77
C ALA A 168 -3.81 23.52 7.75
N VAL A 169 -3.37 22.66 6.83
CA VAL A 169 -3.82 21.25 6.79
C VAL A 169 -3.40 20.50 8.06
N ARG A 170 -2.17 20.70 8.53
CA ARG A 170 -1.67 20.09 9.77
C ARG A 170 -2.49 20.52 10.98
N GLU A 171 -2.72 21.82 11.14
CA GLU A 171 -3.51 22.39 12.23
C GLU A 171 -4.96 21.87 12.20
N ALA A 172 -5.59 21.81 11.02
CA ALA A 172 -6.94 21.27 10.88
C ALA A 172 -7.03 19.78 11.26
N ILE A 173 -6.00 18.98 10.91
CA ILE A 173 -5.96 17.56 11.30
C ILE A 173 -5.75 17.40 12.80
N GLU A 174 -4.90 18.21 13.43
CA GLU A 174 -4.70 18.18 14.89
C GLU A 174 -5.94 18.62 15.65
N ALA A 175 -6.62 19.69 15.21
CA ALA A 175 -7.89 20.12 15.76
C ALA A 175 -8.97 19.03 15.61
N TRP A 176 -9.11 18.45 14.42
CA TRP A 176 -10.03 17.33 14.16
C TRP A 176 -9.73 16.12 15.07
N ARG A 177 -8.46 15.77 15.27
CA ARG A 177 -8.06 14.68 16.18
C ARG A 177 -8.45 14.96 17.62
N ALA A 178 -8.26 16.19 18.09
CA ALA A 178 -8.61 16.58 19.44
C ALA A 178 -10.14 16.53 19.65
N GLU A 179 -10.90 17.01 18.68
CA GLU A 179 -12.37 17.04 18.73
C GLU A 179 -12.98 15.63 18.65
N ASN A 180 -12.35 14.71 17.91
CA ASN A 180 -12.81 13.34 17.73
C ASN A 180 -12.05 12.31 18.61
N ALA A 181 -11.33 12.77 19.64
CA ALA A 181 -10.45 11.91 20.45
C ALA A 181 -11.19 10.70 21.04
N ASP A 182 -12.41 10.92 21.56
CA ASP A 182 -13.23 9.88 22.18
C ASP A 182 -13.68 8.82 21.16
N GLU A 183 -14.14 9.22 19.98
CA GLU A 183 -14.57 8.29 18.94
C GLU A 183 -13.39 7.53 18.33
N ILE A 184 -12.23 8.20 18.16
CA ILE A 184 -11.00 7.56 17.73
C ILE A 184 -10.58 6.47 18.72
N GLU A 185 -10.67 6.74 20.03
CA GLU A 185 -10.34 5.76 21.04
C GLU A 185 -11.38 4.63 21.11
N ALA A 186 -12.67 4.93 20.99
CA ALA A 186 -13.72 3.91 20.89
C ALA A 186 -13.48 2.95 19.71
N VAL A 187 -13.14 3.48 18.53
CA VAL A 187 -12.77 2.68 17.35
C VAL A 187 -11.54 1.82 17.60
N ARG A 188 -10.53 2.33 18.32
CA ARG A 188 -9.32 1.55 18.67
C ARG A 188 -9.64 0.40 19.62
N VAL A 189 -10.43 0.67 20.66
CA VAL A 189 -10.85 -0.34 21.65
C VAL A 189 -11.66 -1.44 20.97
N LEU A 190 -12.66 -1.07 20.15
CA LEU A 190 -13.49 -2.03 19.42
C LEU A 190 -12.65 -2.88 18.44
N ALA A 191 -11.76 -2.23 17.68
CA ALA A 191 -10.86 -2.95 16.78
C ALA A 191 -9.90 -3.90 17.49
N LYS A 192 -9.47 -3.55 18.70
CA LYS A 192 -8.64 -4.42 19.54
C LYS A 192 -9.45 -5.62 20.04
N SER A 193 -10.64 -5.38 20.59
CA SER A 193 -11.57 -6.43 21.05
C SER A 193 -11.83 -7.47 19.95
N LEU A 194 -12.25 -7.00 18.76
CA LEU A 194 -12.49 -7.88 17.61
C LEU A 194 -11.24 -8.68 17.21
N ARG A 195 -10.06 -8.03 17.18
CA ARG A 195 -8.81 -8.71 16.85
C ARG A 195 -8.46 -9.80 17.86
N ASP A 196 -8.63 -9.52 19.15
CA ASP A 196 -8.33 -10.46 20.21
C ASP A 196 -9.32 -11.64 20.17
N TRP A 197 -10.62 -11.38 19.95
CA TRP A 197 -11.62 -12.42 19.72
C TRP A 197 -11.25 -13.33 18.54
N PHE A 198 -10.91 -12.76 17.37
CA PHE A 198 -10.49 -13.57 16.21
C PHE A 198 -9.17 -14.31 16.43
N ARG A 199 -8.29 -13.81 17.30
CA ARG A 199 -7.04 -14.49 17.65
C ARG A 199 -7.32 -15.71 18.53
N GLU A 200 -8.19 -15.55 19.52
CA GLU A 200 -8.55 -16.57 20.50
C GLU A 200 -9.41 -17.69 19.88
N ASN A 201 -10.31 -17.33 18.97
CA ASN A 201 -11.20 -18.28 18.30
C ASN A 201 -10.62 -18.81 16.98
N ARG A 202 -9.37 -18.46 16.65
CA ARG A 202 -8.73 -18.93 15.44
C ARG A 202 -8.62 -20.46 15.48
N PRO A 203 -9.06 -21.18 14.44
CA PRO A 203 -8.87 -22.62 14.38
C PRO A 203 -7.39 -22.94 14.48
N GLY A 204 -7.07 -23.99 15.23
CA GLY A 204 -5.72 -24.53 15.29
C GLY A 204 -5.24 -24.78 13.87
N ARG A 205 -4.26 -23.98 13.42
CA ARG A 205 -3.55 -24.29 12.19
C ARG A 205 -2.57 -25.39 12.55
N ASP A 206 -2.61 -26.49 11.82
CA ASP A 206 -1.63 -27.56 11.89
C ASP A 206 -0.27 -26.88 11.80
N GLY A 207 0.41 -26.79 12.94
CA GLY A 207 1.63 -26.03 13.04
C GLY A 207 2.65 -26.72 12.17
N ARG A 208 3.29 -25.99 11.24
CA ARG A 208 4.55 -26.46 10.67
C ARG A 208 5.45 -26.81 11.86
N VAL A 209 5.88 -28.07 11.96
CA VAL A 209 6.67 -28.55 13.10
C VAL A 209 7.87 -27.62 13.30
N MET A 210 7.83 -26.85 14.39
CA MET A 210 8.82 -25.81 14.66
C MET A 210 10.02 -26.48 15.31
N THR A 211 11.08 -26.67 14.53
CA THR A 211 12.32 -27.25 15.07
C THR A 211 13.04 -26.22 15.97
N PRO A 212 13.85 -26.65 16.96
CA PRO A 212 14.64 -25.74 17.80
C PRO A 212 15.51 -24.76 17.00
N ARG A 213 16.05 -25.21 15.86
CA ARG A 213 16.83 -24.36 14.93
C ARG A 213 15.97 -23.28 14.25
N MET A 214 14.74 -23.60 13.86
CA MET A 214 13.81 -22.61 13.29
C MET A 214 13.42 -21.55 14.32
N LEU A 215 13.23 -21.93 15.58
CA LEU A 215 13.00 -20.99 16.68
C LEU A 215 14.19 -20.05 16.86
N GLN A 216 15.41 -20.60 16.97
CA GLN A 216 16.63 -19.81 17.09
C GLN A 216 16.80 -18.82 15.94
N ARG A 217 16.58 -19.25 14.69
CA ARG A 217 16.65 -18.37 13.52
C ARG A 217 15.61 -17.25 13.57
N ARG A 218 14.37 -17.56 13.98
CA ARG A 218 13.29 -16.57 14.10
C ARG A 218 13.61 -15.53 15.17
N LEU A 219 14.19 -15.95 16.28
CA LEU A 219 14.67 -15.05 17.34
C LEU A 219 15.80 -14.16 16.81
N ALA A 220 16.84 -14.76 16.19
CA ALA A 220 17.95 -14.02 15.60
C ALA A 220 17.49 -13.00 14.54
N PHE A 221 16.53 -13.37 13.68
CA PHE A 221 15.95 -12.44 12.70
C PHE A 221 15.17 -11.31 13.37
N ARG A 222 14.39 -11.61 14.40
CA ARG A 222 13.64 -10.59 15.15
C ARG A 222 14.59 -9.61 15.84
N ASP A 223 15.65 -10.13 16.45
CA ASP A 223 16.59 -9.31 17.21
C ASP A 223 17.44 -8.45 16.25
N ASN A 224 17.88 -9.00 15.11
CA ASN A 224 18.49 -8.22 14.01
C ASN A 224 17.58 -7.09 13.50
N VAL A 225 16.28 -7.34 13.30
CA VAL A 225 15.32 -6.30 12.90
C VAL A 225 15.14 -5.22 13.97
N LYS A 226 15.13 -5.61 15.25
CA LYS A 226 15.06 -4.65 16.36
C LYS A 226 16.31 -3.78 16.39
N GLU A 227 17.49 -4.38 16.29
CA GLU A 227 18.77 -3.68 16.27
C GLU A 227 18.85 -2.70 15.10
N MET A 228 18.48 -3.13 13.89
CA MET A 228 18.40 -2.22 12.73
C MET A 228 17.49 -1.00 12.98
N ARG A 229 16.39 -1.19 13.73
CA ARG A 229 15.48 -0.09 14.09
C ARG A 229 16.09 0.81 15.16
N THR A 230 16.72 0.23 16.19
CA THR A 230 17.40 0.96 17.25
C THR A 230 18.49 1.86 16.68
N ASN A 231 19.41 1.35 15.85
CA ASN A 231 20.48 2.17 15.25
C ASN A 231 19.92 3.33 14.41
N ARG A 232 18.75 3.17 13.77
CA ARG A 232 18.09 4.27 13.02
C ARG A 232 17.57 5.36 13.94
N LEU A 233 17.04 4.98 15.10
CA LEU A 233 16.54 5.93 16.09
C LEU A 233 17.70 6.67 16.75
N GLU A 234 18.75 5.93 17.13
CA GLU A 234 19.98 6.49 17.71
C GLU A 234 20.67 7.45 16.73
N LEU A 235 20.81 7.08 15.45
CA LEU A 235 21.35 8.01 14.45
C LEU A 235 20.48 9.27 14.35
N ARG A 236 19.15 9.13 14.35
CA ARG A 236 18.24 10.28 14.27
C ARG A 236 18.41 11.21 15.47
N GLU A 237 18.56 10.66 16.66
CA GLU A 237 18.78 11.40 17.90
C GLU A 237 20.15 12.10 17.89
N GLN A 238 21.22 11.38 17.55
CA GLN A 238 22.57 11.96 17.44
C GLN A 238 22.63 13.07 16.39
N MET A 239 21.92 12.93 15.27
CA MET A 239 21.87 13.96 14.22
C MET A 239 21.06 15.20 14.62
N GLN A 240 20.29 15.16 15.70
CA GLN A 240 19.55 16.33 16.21
C GLN A 240 20.43 17.26 17.07
N ASP A 241 21.58 16.80 17.54
CA ASP A 241 22.46 17.63 18.35
C ASP A 241 23.02 18.79 17.50
N PRO A 242 22.73 20.05 17.88
CA PRO A 242 23.16 21.23 17.13
C PRO A 242 24.67 21.50 17.26
N ALA A 243 25.36 20.87 18.21
CA ALA A 243 26.80 21.03 18.41
C ALA A 243 27.64 20.24 17.39
N LEU A 244 27.04 19.29 16.65
CA LEU A 244 27.76 18.49 15.66
C LEU A 244 28.14 19.30 14.41
N THR A 245 29.43 19.23 14.10
CA THR A 245 29.99 19.74 12.85
C THR A 245 29.62 18.86 11.65
N ASP A 246 29.75 19.41 10.44
CA ASP A 246 29.48 18.67 9.20
C ASP A 246 30.38 17.44 9.01
N GLU A 247 31.61 17.49 9.51
CA GLU A 247 32.56 16.38 9.46
C GLU A 247 32.15 15.25 10.41
N GLU A 248 31.72 15.57 11.62
CA GLU A 248 31.22 14.60 12.59
C GLU A 248 29.90 13.98 12.12
N ARG A 249 28.99 14.77 11.53
CA ARG A 249 27.76 14.25 10.91
C ARG A 249 28.05 13.26 9.79
N LYS A 250 29.07 13.53 8.96
CA LYS A 250 29.51 12.62 7.90
C LYS A 250 30.09 11.33 8.48
N ALA A 251 30.90 11.42 9.54
CA ALA A 251 31.47 10.27 10.22
C ALA A 251 30.38 9.37 10.82
N LEU A 252 29.40 9.94 11.54
CA LEU A 252 28.23 9.19 12.07
C LEU A 252 27.44 8.49 10.96
N MET A 253 27.20 9.19 9.85
CA MET A 253 26.49 8.61 8.71
C MET A 253 27.28 7.46 8.07
N GLN A 254 28.61 7.56 8.03
CA GLN A 254 29.47 6.51 7.49
C GLN A 254 29.47 5.28 8.41
N GLU A 255 29.60 5.48 9.72
CA GLU A 255 29.53 4.41 10.72
C GLU A 255 28.18 3.68 10.67
N PHE A 256 27.08 4.43 10.69
CA PHE A 256 25.73 3.88 10.53
C PHE A 256 25.58 3.05 9.25
N ARG A 257 26.09 3.53 8.11
CA ARG A 257 26.05 2.77 6.84
C ARG A 257 26.82 1.45 6.94
N GLN A 258 27.96 1.44 7.63
CA GLN A 258 28.75 0.23 7.84
C GLN A 258 28.02 -0.78 8.73
N GLU A 259 27.46 -0.33 9.84
CA GLU A 259 26.68 -1.17 10.77
C GLU A 259 25.42 -1.72 10.12
N GLN A 260 24.62 -0.87 9.46
CA GLN A 260 23.46 -1.32 8.70
C GLN A 260 23.87 -2.29 7.59
N GLY A 261 25.02 -2.07 6.95
CA GLY A 261 25.58 -3.00 5.98
C GLY A 261 25.88 -4.38 6.57
N LYS A 262 26.42 -4.45 7.79
CA LYS A 262 26.64 -5.72 8.53
C LYS A 262 25.33 -6.40 8.86
N LEU A 263 24.39 -5.68 9.49
CA LEU A 263 23.07 -6.21 9.85
C LEU A 263 22.29 -6.70 8.62
N MET A 264 22.38 -6.01 7.49
CA MET A 264 21.76 -6.42 6.23
C MET A 264 22.38 -7.69 5.64
N ARG A 265 23.71 -7.88 5.77
CA ARG A 265 24.37 -9.13 5.35
C ARG A 265 23.93 -10.29 6.23
N GLU A 266 23.90 -10.13 7.54
CA GLU A 266 23.41 -11.13 8.49
C GLU A 266 21.96 -11.50 8.21
N ARG A 267 21.10 -10.50 7.97
CA ARG A 267 19.71 -10.72 7.59
C ARG A 267 19.56 -11.52 6.29
N LYS A 268 20.40 -11.24 5.28
CA LYS A 268 20.43 -12.00 4.02
C LYS A 268 20.87 -13.43 4.26
N GLN A 269 21.84 -13.66 5.16
CA GLN A 269 22.31 -14.99 5.53
C GLN A 269 21.21 -15.79 6.23
N LEU A 270 20.53 -15.20 7.21
CA LEU A 270 19.38 -15.82 7.89
C LEU A 270 18.26 -16.21 6.91
N LYS A 271 17.99 -15.38 5.88
CA LYS A 271 17.03 -15.69 4.80
C LYS A 271 17.53 -16.73 3.79
N ARG A 272 18.84 -16.83 3.56
CA ARG A 272 19.43 -17.83 2.66
C ARG A 272 19.36 -19.22 3.29
N GLU A 273 19.63 -19.32 4.58
CA GLU A 273 19.47 -20.55 5.35
C GLU A 273 18.02 -21.06 5.37
N GLU A 274 17.04 -20.16 5.26
CA GLU A 274 15.63 -20.51 5.09
C GLU A 274 15.31 -21.18 3.75
N ARG A 275 15.79 -20.61 2.63
CA ARG A 275 15.58 -21.16 1.28
C ARG A 275 16.21 -22.53 1.09
N ILE A 276 17.46 -22.70 1.54
CA ILE A 276 18.18 -23.98 1.46
C ILE A 276 17.43 -25.08 2.23
N GLN A 277 16.77 -24.73 3.34
CA GLN A 277 16.01 -25.68 4.17
C GLN A 277 14.61 -26.00 3.64
N GLN A 278 14.05 -25.14 2.77
CA GLN A 278 12.75 -25.36 2.13
C GLN A 278 12.85 -26.22 0.85
N GLY A 279 14.04 -26.70 0.48
CA GLY A 279 14.22 -27.46 -0.76
C GLY A 279 14.22 -26.57 -2.01
N GLU A 280 14.15 -25.24 -1.86
CA GLU A 280 14.38 -24.30 -2.95
C GLU A 280 15.89 -24.23 -3.22
N GLY A 281 16.34 -25.18 -4.05
CA GLY A 281 17.69 -25.17 -4.60
C GLY A 281 17.99 -23.81 -5.24
N GLY A 282 19.17 -23.27 -4.94
CA GLY A 282 19.70 -22.08 -5.61
C GLY A 282 19.96 -22.37 -7.08
N GLY A 283 18.91 -22.27 -7.90
CA GLY A 283 18.99 -22.20 -9.35
C GLY A 283 19.01 -20.75 -9.76
N ASP A 284 20.12 -20.33 -10.33
CA ASP A 284 20.26 -19.11 -11.11
C ASP A 284 19.16 -19.08 -12.19
N ARG A 285 18.15 -18.22 -12.07
CA ARG A 285 17.07 -18.05 -13.08
C ARG A 285 17.45 -17.00 -14.13
N ARG A 286 18.67 -17.10 -14.65
CA ARG A 286 19.01 -16.49 -15.94
C ARG A 286 19.16 -17.64 -16.95
N PRO A 287 18.27 -17.79 -17.94
CA PRO A 287 18.66 -18.49 -19.14
C PRO A 287 19.74 -17.63 -19.80
N GLY A 288 20.99 -18.06 -19.67
CA GLY A 288 22.06 -17.63 -20.55
C GLY A 288 21.86 -18.31 -21.89
N GLY A 289 21.54 -17.49 -22.90
CA GLY A 289 21.36 -17.82 -24.31
C GLY A 289 20.98 -16.55 -25.04
#